data_AF-A0AAD9KUJ4-F1
#
_entry.id   AF-A0AAD9KUJ4-F1
#
_cell.length_a   1.000
_cell.length_b   1.000
_cell.length_c   1.000
_cell.angle_alpha   90.00
_cell.angle_beta   90.00
_cell.angle_gamma   90.00
#
_symmetry.space_group_name_H-M   'P 1'
#
loop_
_entity.id
_entity.type
_entity.pdbx_description
1 polymer ?
#
loop_
_entity_poly.entity_id
_entity_poly.type
_entity_poly.pdbx_seq_one_letter_code
_entity_poly.pdbx_strand_id
1 'polypeptide(L)'
;MWETDERVTKLFTKKSHHCNTSVIYLVQNLFPKGKESRTISINAQYMVLFKNPRDNTQVVNLAKHMYPGRVKYMQDAFRDATSIPHGYLFVDLKQSTPEHLRLSE
;
A
#
# COMPACT_ATOMS: atom_id res chain seq x y z
N MET A 1 1.98 20.74 12.96
CA MET A 1 2.04 19.35 13.47
C MET A 1 1.64 18.47 12.30
N TRP A 2 2.54 17.64 11.77
CA TRP A 2 2.15 16.69 10.71
C TRP A 2 1.30 15.60 11.37
N GLU A 3 0.24 15.13 10.69
CA GLU A 3 -0.67 14.12 11.23
C GLU A 3 0.04 12.78 11.53
N THR A 4 1.13 12.50 10.82
CA THR A 4 2.00 11.35 11.04
C THR A 4 3.28 11.73 11.81
N ASP A 5 3.34 11.48 13.12
CA ASP A 5 4.55 11.70 13.91
C ASP A 5 5.28 10.39 14.28
N GLU A 6 6.44 10.51 14.92
CA GLU A 6 7.27 9.37 15.32
C GLU A 6 6.52 8.33 16.19
N ARG A 7 5.52 8.75 16.97
CA ARG A 7 4.71 7.85 17.80
C ARG A 7 3.87 6.93 16.93
N VAL A 8 3.30 7.46 15.84
CA VAL A 8 2.55 6.69 14.85
C VAL A 8 3.49 5.71 14.14
N THR A 9 4.66 6.15 13.69
CA THR A 9 5.66 5.26 13.06
C THR A 9 6.09 4.10 13.96
N LYS A 10 6.23 4.34 15.27
CA LYS A 10 6.55 3.28 16.25
C LYS A 10 5.49 2.19 16.32
N LEU A 11 4.22 2.50 16.03
CA LEU A 11 3.14 1.51 15.96
C LEU A 11 3.36 0.54 14.79
N PHE A 12 3.78 1.04 13.62
CA PHE A 12 3.99 0.22 12.42
C PHE A 12 5.31 -0.55 12.40
N THR A 13 6.29 -0.16 13.21
CA THR A 13 7.64 -0.75 13.18
C THR A 13 7.91 -1.70 14.34
N LYS A 14 7.63 -1.28 15.58
CA LYS A 14 7.97 -2.05 16.79
C LYS A 14 6.74 -2.62 17.47
N LYS A 15 5.73 -1.78 17.71
CA LYS A 15 4.60 -2.17 18.57
C LYS A 15 3.68 -3.21 17.92
N SER A 16 3.45 -3.16 16.61
CA SER A 16 2.63 -4.15 15.91
C SER A 16 3.13 -5.59 16.12
N HIS A 17 4.44 -5.82 15.92
CA HIS A 17 5.06 -7.13 16.03
C HIS A 17 5.24 -7.61 17.48
N HIS A 18 5.54 -6.71 18.42
CA HIS A 18 5.82 -7.08 19.81
C HIS A 18 4.57 -7.16 20.70
N CYS A 19 3.48 -6.48 20.34
CA CYS A 19 2.28 -6.38 21.19
C CYS A 19 1.06 -7.09 20.60
N ASN A 20 1.24 -7.98 19.61
CA ASN A 20 0.14 -8.67 18.90
C ASN A 20 -0.99 -7.69 18.50
N THR A 21 -0.61 -6.53 17.98
CA THR A 21 -1.53 -5.43 17.71
C THR A 21 -1.62 -5.17 16.22
N SER A 22 -2.82 -5.26 15.66
CA SER A 22 -3.08 -4.87 14.28
C SER A 22 -3.28 -3.36 14.18
N VAL A 23 -2.67 -2.73 13.17
CA VAL A 23 -2.79 -1.29 12.93
C VAL A 23 -3.30 -1.06 11.52
N ILE A 24 -4.36 -0.27 11.38
CA ILE A 24 -4.93 0.10 10.09
C ILE A 24 -4.58 1.57 9.84
N TYR A 25 -3.99 1.86 8.68
CA TYR A 25 -3.67 3.22 8.23
C TYR A 25 -4.55 3.58 7.04
N LEU A 26 -5.45 4.55 7.23
CA LEU A 26 -6.35 5.03 6.18
C LEU A 26 -5.85 6.37 5.65
N VAL A 27 -5.56 6.43 4.35
CA VAL A 27 -5.06 7.64 3.69
C VAL A 27 -5.69 7.83 2.31
N GLN A 28 -5.84 9.09 1.91
CA GLN A 28 -6.32 9.45 0.57
C GLN A 28 -5.19 9.49 -0.48
N ASN A 29 -3.95 9.63 -0.02
CA ASN A 29 -2.76 9.68 -0.86
C ASN A 29 -1.77 8.61 -0.40
N LEU A 30 -1.33 7.79 -1.34
CA LEU A 30 -0.36 6.71 -1.16
C LEU A 30 1.04 7.23 -0.80
N PHE A 31 1.36 8.44 -1.24
CA PHE A 31 2.64 9.10 -0.99
C PHE A 31 2.44 10.43 -0.27
N PRO A 32 1.97 10.43 1.00
CA PRO A 32 1.92 11.64 1.80
C PRO A 32 3.34 12.18 1.97
N LYS A 33 3.47 13.51 2.04
CA LYS A 33 4.76 14.13 2.34
C LYS A 33 5.23 13.70 3.74
N GLY A 34 6.55 13.76 3.99
CA GLY A 34 7.13 13.45 5.29
C GLY A 34 7.82 12.08 5.37
N LYS A 35 8.93 12.06 6.13
CA LYS A 35 9.79 10.89 6.32
C LYS A 35 9.08 9.72 7.00
N GLU A 36 8.17 10.03 7.92
CA GLU A 36 7.40 9.05 8.69
C GLU A 36 6.45 8.25 7.80
N SER A 37 5.72 8.92 6.91
CA SER A 37 4.79 8.29 5.95
C SER A 37 5.47 7.24 5.07
N ARG A 38 6.69 7.53 4.60
CA ARG A 38 7.50 6.57 3.84
C ARG A 38 7.87 5.35 4.69
N THR A 39 8.24 5.57 5.94
CA THR A 39 8.61 4.48 6.86
C THR A 39 7.42 3.57 7.14
N ILE A 40 6.24 4.15 7.38
CA ILE A 40 4.99 3.39 7.55
C ILE A 40 4.69 2.55 6.31
N SER A 41 4.74 3.16 5.11
CA SER A 41 4.44 2.46 3.85
C SER A 41 5.38 1.29 3.59
N ILE A 42 6.69 1.43 3.86
CA ILE A 42 7.67 0.36 3.66
C ILE A 42 7.48 -0.80 4.64
N ASN A 43 6.97 -0.54 5.86
CA ASN A 43 6.75 -1.56 6.88
C ASN A 43 5.32 -2.15 6.85
N ALA A 44 4.45 -1.67 5.95
CA ALA A 44 3.11 -2.21 5.80
C ALA A 44 3.17 -3.64 5.27
N GLN A 45 2.46 -4.56 5.90
CA GLN A 45 2.37 -5.95 5.45
C GLN A 45 1.31 -6.14 4.36
N TYR A 46 0.32 -5.27 4.33
CA TYR A 46 -0.79 -5.31 3.38
C TYR A 46 -1.14 -3.90 2.95
N MET A 47 -1.60 -3.75 1.71
CA MET A 47 -2.20 -2.53 1.21
C MET A 47 -3.51 -2.84 0.51
N VAL A 48 -4.51 -1.99 0.71
CA VAL A 48 -5.79 -2.04 0.00
C VAL A 48 -5.90 -0.78 -0.82
N LEU A 49 -5.91 -0.92 -2.14
CA LEU A 49 -5.90 0.20 -3.08
C LEU A 49 -7.28 0.38 -3.69
N PHE A 50 -7.91 1.51 -3.42
CA PHE A 50 -9.19 1.89 -4.03
C PHE A 50 -8.98 2.75 -5.28
N LYS A 51 -9.95 2.70 -6.19
CA LYS A 51 -9.97 3.55 -7.39
C LYS A 51 -10.11 5.02 -7.04
N ASN A 52 -9.12 5.82 -7.45
CA ASN A 52 -9.23 7.27 -7.47
C ASN A 52 -9.21 7.76 -8.93
N PRO A 53 -10.38 8.07 -9.53
CA PRO A 53 -10.46 8.50 -10.93
C PRO A 53 -9.63 9.76 -11.24
N ARG A 54 -9.37 10.60 -10.24
CA ARG A 54 -8.61 11.85 -10.39
C ARG A 54 -7.11 11.62 -10.48
N ASP A 55 -6.59 10.62 -9.78
CA ASP A 55 -5.14 10.42 -9.65
C ASP A 55 -4.75 8.95 -9.71
N ASN A 56 -4.76 8.42 -10.93
CA ASN A 56 -4.25 7.08 -11.21
C ASN A 56 -2.72 6.99 -11.14
N THR A 57 -2.01 8.13 -11.10
CA THR A 57 -0.53 8.15 -11.16
C THR A 57 0.10 7.51 -9.92
N GLN A 58 -0.59 7.54 -8.79
CA GLN A 58 -0.12 6.89 -7.56
C GLN A 58 0.04 5.38 -7.74
N VAL A 59 -0.91 4.72 -8.39
CA VAL A 59 -0.83 3.28 -8.68
C VAL A 59 0.30 2.98 -9.67
N VAL A 60 0.48 3.83 -10.68
CA VAL A 60 1.58 3.69 -11.65
C VAL A 60 2.95 3.79 -10.96
N ASN A 61 3.10 4.75 -10.04
CA ASN A 61 4.34 4.93 -9.30
C ASN A 61 4.60 3.78 -8.33
N LEU A 62 3.55 3.26 -7.67
CA LEU A 62 3.67 2.04 -6.86
C LEU A 62 4.10 0.84 -7.71
N ALA A 63 3.47 0.66 -8.88
CA ALA A 63 3.81 -0.41 -9.81
C ALA A 63 5.26 -0.33 -10.31
N LYS A 64 5.81 0.87 -10.50
CA LYS A 64 7.25 1.06 -10.82
C LYS A 64 8.16 0.61 -9.68
N HIS A 65 7.77 0.85 -8.42
CA HIS A 65 8.54 0.43 -7.26
C HIS A 65 8.46 -1.08 -7.02
N MET A 66 7.27 -1.67 -7.14
CA MET A 66 7.04 -3.10 -6.87
C MET A 66 7.47 -4.01 -8.03
N TYR A 67 7.22 -3.58 -9.27
CA TYR A 67 7.45 -4.37 -10.48
C TYR A 67 8.31 -3.60 -11.48
N PRO A 68 9.60 -3.30 -11.18
CA PRO A 68 10.50 -2.65 -12.12
C PRO A 68 10.54 -3.40 -13.47
N GLY A 69 10.31 -2.68 -14.57
CA GLY A 69 10.24 -3.26 -15.92
C GLY A 69 8.94 -4.00 -16.25
N ARG A 70 8.03 -4.20 -15.28
CA ARG A 70 6.74 -4.91 -15.44
C ARG A 70 5.56 -4.11 -14.92
N VAL A 71 5.61 -2.78 -15.03
CA VAL A 71 4.58 -1.85 -14.52
C VAL A 71 3.16 -2.21 -14.97
N LYS A 72 2.99 -2.64 -16.23
CA LYS A 72 1.68 -3.04 -16.78
C LYS A 72 1.01 -4.15 -15.99
N TYR A 73 1.78 -5.11 -15.46
CA TYR A 73 1.25 -6.25 -14.70
C TYR A 73 0.34 -5.80 -13.55
N MET A 74 0.83 -4.87 -12.73
CA MET A 74 0.06 -4.34 -11.61
C MET A 74 -1.03 -3.36 -12.06
N GLN A 75 -0.80 -2.58 -13.13
CA GLN A 75 -1.82 -1.67 -13.66
C GLN A 75 -3.04 -2.43 -14.20
N ASP A 76 -2.80 -3.55 -14.88
CA ASP A 76 -3.84 -4.42 -15.42
C ASP A 76 -4.62 -5.06 -14.27
N ALA A 77 -3.93 -5.65 -13.29
CA ALA A 77 -4.56 -6.20 -12.08
C ALA A 77 -5.41 -5.13 -11.35
N PHE A 78 -4.91 -3.91 -11.20
CA PHE A 78 -5.65 -2.82 -10.57
C PHE A 78 -6.90 -2.41 -11.36
N ARG A 79 -6.79 -2.31 -12.70
CA ARG A 79 -7.92 -1.97 -13.55
C ARG A 79 -9.01 -3.03 -13.45
N ASP A 80 -8.62 -4.30 -13.46
CA ASP A 80 -9.56 -5.42 -13.46
C ASP A 80 -10.26 -5.51 -12.08
N ALA A 81 -9.50 -5.46 -10.99
CA ALA A 81 -10.04 -5.47 -9.62
C ALA A 81 -10.89 -4.24 -9.27
N THR A 82 -10.72 -3.12 -9.99
CA THR A 82 -11.51 -1.89 -9.83
C THR A 82 -12.44 -1.59 -11.01
N SER A 83 -12.78 -2.62 -11.79
CA SER A 83 -13.72 -2.52 -12.91
C SER A 83 -15.15 -2.25 -12.42
N ILE A 84 -15.52 -2.81 -11.27
CA ILE A 84 -16.79 -2.58 -10.59
C ILE A 84 -16.71 -1.43 -9.57
N PRO A 85 -17.84 -0.73 -9.28
CA PRO A 85 -17.89 0.23 -8.19
C PRO A 85 -17.48 -0.38 -6.85
N HIS A 86 -16.72 0.38 -6.06
CA HIS A 86 -16.20 -0.04 -4.74
C HIS A 86 -15.20 -1.22 -4.77
N GLY A 87 -14.76 -1.66 -5.95
CA GLY A 87 -13.66 -2.62 -6.09
C GLY A 87 -12.33 -2.06 -5.56
N TYR A 88 -11.45 -2.95 -5.15
CA TYR A 88 -10.13 -2.64 -4.63
C TYR A 88 -9.12 -3.66 -5.12
N LEU A 89 -7.84 -3.27 -5.17
CA LEU A 89 -6.75 -4.22 -5.32
C LEU A 89 -6.13 -4.47 -3.95
N PHE A 90 -6.14 -5.72 -3.51
CA PHE A 90 -5.39 -6.18 -2.35
C PHE A 90 -3.95 -6.48 -2.75
N VAL A 91 -3.01 -5.99 -1.94
CA VAL A 91 -1.58 -6.14 -2.14
C VAL A 91 -0.97 -6.77 -0.89
N ASP A 92 -0.45 -7.99 -1.01
CA ASP A 92 0.28 -8.70 0.04
C ASP A 92 1.79 -8.44 -0.08
N LEU A 93 2.31 -7.68 0.89
CA LEU A 93 3.71 -7.27 0.98
C LEU A 93 4.53 -8.14 1.93
N LYS A 94 3.96 -9.20 2.51
CA LYS A 94 4.75 -10.11 3.34
C LYS A 94 5.87 -10.75 2.51
N GLN A 95 7.03 -10.91 3.13
CA GLN A 95 8.20 -11.52 2.48
C GLN A 95 7.96 -13.00 2.13
N SER A 96 7.10 -13.69 2.88
CA SER A 96 6.76 -15.09 2.66
C SER A 96 5.75 -15.32 1.54
N THR A 97 5.11 -14.27 1.03
CA THR A 97 4.07 -14.42 -0.01
C THR A 97 4.71 -14.62 -1.38
N PRO A 98 4.39 -15.70 -2.11
CA PRO A 98 4.88 -15.93 -3.46
C PRO A 98 4.52 -14.76 -4.40
N GLU A 99 5.41 -14.43 -5.33
CA GLU A 99 5.27 -13.23 -6.18
C GLU A 99 3.96 -13.19 -6.98
N HIS A 100 3.51 -14.35 -7.46
CA HIS A 100 2.28 -14.51 -8.24
C HIS A 100 0.99 -14.44 -7.39
N LEU A 101 1.11 -14.45 -6.06
CA LEU A 101 -0.01 -14.34 -5.12
C LEU A 101 -0.06 -12.97 -4.41
N ARG A 102 0.83 -12.03 -4.76
CA ARG A 102 0.88 -10.71 -4.12
C ARG A 102 -0.29 -9.80 -4.46
N LEU A 103 -0.90 -9.98 -5.63
CA LEU A 103 -1.99 -9.13 -6.12
C LEU A 103 -3.27 -9.98 -6.19
N SER A 104 -4.33 -9.53 -5.54
CA SER A 104 -5.65 -10.17 -5.58
C SER A 104 -6.78 -9.15 -5.49
N GLU A 105 -7.98 -9.57 -5.89
CA GLU A 105 -9.24 -8.82 -5.77
C GLU A 105 -9.86 -8.99 -4.39
#